data_AF-A0A1H0YW21-F1
#
_entry.id   AF-A0A1H0YW21-F1
#
_cell.length_a   1.000
_cell.length_b   1.000
_cell.length_c   1.000
_cell.angle_alpha   90.00
_cell.angle_beta   90.00
_cell.angle_gamma   90.00
#
_symmetry.space_group_name_H-M   'P 1'
#
loop_
_entity.id
_entity.type
_entity.pdbx_description
1 polymer ?
#
loop_
_entity_poly.entity_id
_entity_poly.type
_entity_poly.pdbx_seq_one_letter_code
_entity_poly.pdbx_strand_id
1 'polypeptide(L)'
;MSIDKFNAKHYPDPTAHAALTKVKSPKRVAQGRKSKATGAAFESYIDATVAYYKRIGVADIQKTPEPMKPLKSMPGQPGKFIAVFIKQAQADYKGILMGGKSVMFEAKHTNTETMPYGRLSTEQINSLRSYDKFGAVCFILVSFNFKNFYRIPWVNWRDMKELYGRKHLKESDIQEFRVKFESGIINFLYKSNKNELK
;
A
#
# COMPACT_ATOMS: atom_id res chain seq x y z
N MET A 1 33.79 -21.91 -4.79
CA MET A 1 33.90 -20.61 -5.48
C MET A 1 33.28 -19.56 -4.58
N SER A 2 34.07 -18.58 -4.12
CA SER A 2 33.56 -17.46 -3.32
C SER A 2 32.66 -16.60 -4.20
N ILE A 3 31.45 -16.27 -3.72
CA ILE A 3 30.43 -15.58 -4.51
C ILE A 3 30.41 -14.11 -4.08
N ASP A 4 30.75 -13.22 -5.01
CA ASP A 4 30.89 -11.79 -4.75
C ASP A 4 29.58 -11.12 -4.30
N LYS A 5 29.70 -10.22 -3.32
CA LYS A 5 28.58 -9.43 -2.74
C LYS A 5 28.20 -8.19 -3.57
N PHE A 6 28.77 -8.07 -4.76
CA PHE A 6 28.72 -6.88 -5.59
C PHE A 6 28.25 -7.24 -6.99
N ASN A 7 27.46 -6.36 -7.61
CA ASN A 7 27.07 -6.54 -9.00
C ASN A 7 28.21 -6.17 -9.96
N ALA A 8 28.02 -6.37 -11.27
CA ALA A 8 29.01 -6.06 -12.31
C ALA A 8 29.48 -4.58 -12.35
N LYS A 9 28.86 -3.69 -11.57
CA LYS A 9 29.22 -2.27 -11.41
C LYS A 9 29.74 -1.93 -10.01
N HIS A 10 30.11 -2.93 -9.20
CA HIS A 10 30.64 -2.79 -7.84
C HIS A 10 29.70 -2.12 -6.81
N TYR A 11 28.40 -2.06 -7.09
CA TYR A 11 27.44 -1.67 -6.05
C TYR A 11 27.18 -2.86 -5.12
N PRO A 12 27.13 -2.64 -3.79
CA PRO A 12 26.70 -3.68 -2.87
C PRO A 12 25.28 -4.09 -3.24
N ASP A 13 25.13 -5.35 -3.66
CA ASP A 13 23.83 -5.94 -4.02
C ASP A 13 23.51 -7.12 -3.09
N PRO A 14 23.21 -6.83 -1.81
CA PRO A 14 22.76 -7.86 -0.87
C PRO A 14 21.41 -8.47 -1.28
N THR A 15 20.71 -7.85 -2.25
CA THR A 15 19.37 -8.24 -2.70
C THR A 15 19.47 -9.34 -3.75
N ALA A 16 20.37 -9.24 -4.72
CA ALA A 16 20.65 -10.30 -5.68
C ALA A 16 21.27 -11.52 -4.98
N HIS A 17 22.22 -11.34 -4.06
CA HIS A 17 22.81 -12.45 -3.29
C HIS A 17 21.77 -13.16 -2.41
N ALA A 18 20.92 -12.41 -1.69
CA ALA A 18 19.82 -12.98 -0.90
C ALA A 18 18.70 -13.55 -1.77
N ALA A 19 18.44 -13.02 -2.96
CA ALA A 19 17.45 -13.54 -3.89
C ALA A 19 17.94 -14.85 -4.55
N LEU A 20 19.18 -14.91 -5.00
CA LEU A 20 19.79 -16.09 -5.63
C LEU A 20 19.94 -17.26 -4.64
N THR A 21 20.19 -16.99 -3.36
CA THR A 21 20.21 -18.02 -2.29
C THR A 21 18.81 -18.42 -1.79
N LYS A 22 17.79 -17.57 -1.95
CA LYS A 22 16.40 -17.85 -1.52
C LYS A 22 15.47 -18.38 -2.62
N VAL A 23 15.90 -18.36 -3.89
CA VAL A 23 15.17 -18.96 -5.02
C VAL A 23 15.46 -20.45 -5.04
N LYS A 24 14.46 -21.25 -4.63
CA LYS A 24 14.17 -22.65 -5.09
C LYS A 24 13.14 -23.35 -4.19
N SER A 25 11.97 -22.76 -3.95
CA SER A 25 10.81 -23.59 -3.57
C SER A 25 9.58 -23.22 -4.41
N PRO A 26 9.04 -24.17 -5.19
CA PRO A 26 7.81 -23.95 -5.98
C PRO A 26 6.67 -23.38 -5.13
N LYS A 27 6.56 -23.82 -3.86
CA LYS A 27 5.60 -23.32 -2.88
C LYS A 27 5.74 -21.80 -2.62
N ARG A 28 6.96 -21.27 -2.43
CA ARG A 28 7.17 -19.83 -2.20
C ARG A 28 6.87 -19.00 -3.43
N VAL A 29 7.22 -19.49 -4.62
CA VAL A 29 6.89 -18.83 -5.89
C VAL A 29 5.38 -18.76 -6.08
N ALA A 30 4.68 -19.87 -5.90
CA ALA A 30 3.22 -19.92 -5.96
C ALA A 30 2.57 -18.98 -4.93
N GLN A 31 3.05 -18.97 -3.68
CA GLN A 31 2.56 -18.07 -2.64
C GLN A 31 2.80 -16.59 -2.98
N GLY A 32 3.95 -16.26 -3.56
CA GLY A 32 4.26 -14.91 -4.03
C GLY A 32 3.32 -14.47 -5.16
N ARG A 33 3.06 -15.35 -6.14
CA ARG A 33 2.09 -15.09 -7.22
C ARG A 33 0.68 -14.87 -6.67
N LYS A 34 0.23 -15.73 -5.74
CA LYS A 34 -1.06 -15.57 -5.06
C LYS A 34 -1.14 -14.23 -4.34
N SER A 35 -0.10 -13.87 -3.58
CA SER A 35 -0.05 -12.60 -2.84
C SER A 35 -0.15 -11.39 -3.77
N LYS A 36 0.53 -11.42 -4.93
CA LYS A 36 0.42 -10.38 -5.96
C LYS A 36 -0.97 -10.30 -6.55
N ALA A 37 -1.57 -11.43 -6.90
CA ALA A 37 -2.93 -11.47 -7.45
C ALA A 37 -3.96 -10.93 -6.46
N THR A 38 -3.86 -11.29 -5.17
CA THR A 38 -4.73 -10.73 -4.13
C THR A 38 -4.46 -9.24 -3.89
N GLY A 39 -3.21 -8.78 -3.95
CA GLY A 39 -2.90 -7.35 -3.90
C GLY A 39 -3.59 -6.57 -5.02
N ALA A 40 -3.43 -7.04 -6.26
CA ALA A 40 -4.04 -6.43 -7.44
C ALA A 40 -5.58 -6.42 -7.37
N ALA A 41 -6.20 -7.51 -6.92
CA ALA A 41 -7.65 -7.56 -6.74
C ALA A 41 -8.14 -6.56 -5.68
N PHE A 42 -7.39 -6.39 -4.57
CA PHE A 42 -7.72 -5.39 -3.57
C PHE A 42 -7.61 -3.96 -4.11
N GLU A 43 -6.55 -3.68 -4.85
CA GLU A 43 -6.38 -2.40 -5.54
C GLU A 43 -7.53 -2.12 -6.51
N SER A 44 -7.99 -3.10 -7.28
CA SER A 44 -9.16 -2.92 -8.16
C SER A 44 -10.45 -2.51 -7.43
N TYR A 45 -10.70 -3.03 -6.22
CA TYR A 45 -11.83 -2.56 -5.41
C TYR A 45 -11.65 -1.12 -4.93
N ILE A 46 -10.41 -0.73 -4.59
CA ILE A 46 -10.09 0.64 -4.17
C ILE A 46 -10.24 1.60 -5.36
N ASP A 47 -9.74 1.23 -6.53
CA ASP A 47 -9.86 1.99 -7.77
C ASP A 47 -11.33 2.24 -8.13
N ALA A 48 -12.17 1.20 -8.06
CA ALA A 48 -13.61 1.34 -8.26
C ALA A 48 -14.25 2.27 -7.21
N THR A 49 -13.81 2.17 -5.96
CA THR A 49 -14.28 3.00 -4.85
C THR A 49 -13.91 4.48 -5.02
N VAL A 50 -12.66 4.79 -5.38
CA VAL A 50 -12.24 6.19 -5.58
C VAL A 50 -12.85 6.79 -6.84
N ALA A 51 -13.04 6.00 -7.89
CA ALA A 51 -13.78 6.43 -9.08
C ALA A 51 -15.25 6.74 -8.73
N TYR A 52 -15.88 5.94 -7.87
CA TYR A 52 -17.20 6.22 -7.33
C TYR A 52 -17.23 7.54 -6.57
N TYR A 53 -16.31 7.77 -5.64
CA TYR A 53 -16.23 9.04 -4.88
C TYR A 53 -16.07 10.27 -5.78
N LYS A 54 -15.26 10.16 -6.83
CA LYS A 54 -15.11 11.23 -7.82
C LYS A 54 -16.40 11.50 -8.57
N ARG A 55 -17.09 10.44 -9.01
CA ARG A 55 -18.38 10.55 -9.73
C ARG A 55 -19.46 11.24 -8.92
N ILE A 56 -19.51 10.99 -7.60
CA ILE A 56 -20.50 11.63 -6.71
C ILE A 56 -20.02 12.94 -6.09
N GLY A 57 -18.83 13.43 -6.46
CA GLY A 57 -18.32 14.75 -6.07
C GLY A 57 -17.79 14.87 -4.63
N VAL A 58 -17.40 13.77 -3.98
CA VAL A 58 -16.97 13.81 -2.56
C VAL A 58 -15.45 13.72 -2.35
N ALA A 59 -14.71 13.22 -3.34
CA ALA A 59 -13.24 13.21 -3.32
C ALA A 59 -12.65 12.99 -4.72
N ASP A 60 -11.44 13.49 -4.97
CA ASP A 60 -10.61 13.12 -6.12
C ASP A 60 -9.32 12.48 -5.60
N ILE A 61 -9.25 11.14 -5.68
CA ILE A 61 -8.17 10.32 -5.12
C ILE A 61 -7.61 9.46 -6.24
N GLN A 62 -6.28 9.39 -6.32
CA GLN A 62 -5.57 8.66 -7.37
C GLN A 62 -4.48 7.78 -6.77
N LYS A 63 -4.23 6.65 -7.42
CA LYS A 63 -3.08 5.79 -7.13
C LYS A 63 -1.79 6.56 -7.43
N THR A 64 -0.80 6.46 -6.56
CA THR A 64 0.52 7.03 -6.80
C THR A 64 1.27 6.14 -7.80
N PRO A 65 1.78 6.68 -8.91
CA PRO A 65 2.56 5.88 -9.84
C PRO A 65 3.86 5.46 -9.16
N GLU A 66 4.24 4.19 -9.33
CA GLU A 66 5.54 3.71 -8.89
C GLU A 66 6.62 4.47 -9.65
N PRO A 67 7.55 5.14 -8.95
CA PRO A 67 8.53 5.96 -9.61
C PRO A 67 9.53 5.08 -10.35
N MET A 68 9.66 5.35 -11.65
CA MET A 68 10.58 4.66 -12.55
C MET A 68 11.51 5.68 -13.21
N LYS A 69 12.78 5.33 -13.35
CA LYS A 69 13.77 6.12 -14.06
C LYS A 69 14.00 5.50 -15.44
N PRO A 70 13.63 6.18 -16.54
CA PRO A 70 14.04 5.76 -17.89
C PRO A 70 15.56 5.76 -17.99
N LEU A 71 16.13 4.70 -18.56
CA LEU A 71 17.56 4.53 -18.81
C LEU A 71 17.92 4.74 -20.28
N LYS A 72 17.13 4.18 -21.20
CA LYS A 72 17.39 4.24 -22.64
C LYS A 72 16.12 4.05 -23.46
N SER A 73 15.93 4.85 -24.50
CA SER A 73 14.86 4.66 -25.50
C SER A 73 15.13 3.46 -26.40
N MET A 74 14.07 2.77 -26.84
CA MET A 74 14.20 1.66 -27.78
C MET A 74 14.28 2.17 -29.24
N PRO A 75 15.36 1.87 -29.98
CA PRO A 75 15.49 2.29 -31.38
C PRO A 75 14.33 1.75 -32.22
N GLY A 76 13.76 2.62 -33.07
CA GLY A 76 12.65 2.27 -33.97
C GLY A 76 11.29 2.04 -33.28
N GLN A 77 11.18 2.29 -31.97
CA GLN A 77 9.92 2.11 -31.22
C GLN A 77 9.58 3.37 -30.39
N PRO A 78 9.00 4.40 -31.01
CA PRO A 78 8.59 5.63 -30.32
C PRO A 78 7.75 5.33 -29.07
N GLY A 79 8.07 6.00 -27.96
CA GLY A 79 7.36 5.83 -26.68
C GLY A 79 7.78 4.63 -25.83
N LYS A 80 8.69 3.76 -26.30
CA LYS A 80 9.20 2.63 -25.51
C LYS A 80 10.62 2.89 -24.97
N PHE A 81 10.84 2.51 -23.71
CA PHE A 81 12.10 2.71 -23.01
C PHE A 81 12.40 1.60 -21.99
N ILE A 82 13.67 1.35 -21.76
CA ILE A 82 14.16 0.53 -20.65
C ILE A 82 14.17 1.41 -19.40
N ALA A 83 13.61 0.95 -18.29
CA ALA A 83 13.56 1.69 -17.04
C ALA A 83 13.96 0.83 -15.84
N VAL A 84 14.34 1.50 -14.76
CA VAL A 84 14.54 0.89 -13.44
C VAL A 84 13.62 1.53 -12.41
N PHE A 85 13.12 0.73 -11.48
CA PHE A 85 12.38 1.24 -10.32
C PHE A 85 13.34 2.00 -9.39
N ILE A 86 12.90 3.15 -8.88
CA ILE A 86 13.65 3.89 -7.86
C ILE A 86 13.00 3.70 -6.49
N LYS A 87 13.82 3.66 -5.42
CA LYS A 87 13.37 3.43 -4.03
C LYS A 87 12.67 4.65 -3.40
N GLN A 88 11.78 5.32 -4.12
CA GLN A 88 11.02 6.48 -3.62
C GLN A 88 9.52 6.19 -3.56
N ALA A 89 9.14 5.02 -3.05
CA ALA A 89 7.72 4.67 -2.97
C ALA A 89 7.01 5.57 -1.94
N GLN A 90 6.06 6.37 -2.43
CA GLN A 90 5.08 7.06 -1.59
C GLN A 90 4.01 6.06 -1.13
N ALA A 91 3.08 6.51 -0.29
CA ALA A 91 1.89 5.72 0.00
C ALA A 91 1.08 5.45 -1.29
N ASP A 92 0.38 4.32 -1.33
CA ASP A 92 -0.30 3.85 -2.56
C ASP A 92 -1.31 4.84 -3.16
N TYR A 93 -2.00 5.66 -2.35
CA TYR A 93 -3.04 6.58 -2.81
C TYR A 93 -2.92 7.96 -2.19
N LYS A 94 -3.23 9.01 -2.96
CA LYS A 94 -3.35 10.39 -2.48
C LYS A 94 -4.39 11.18 -3.24
N GLY A 95 -4.91 12.23 -2.62
CA GLY A 95 -5.93 13.07 -3.25
C GLY A 95 -6.43 14.18 -2.36
N ILE A 96 -7.59 14.70 -2.73
CA ILE A 96 -8.31 15.76 -2.02
C ILE A 96 -9.73 15.30 -1.71
N LEU A 97 -10.22 15.68 -0.53
CA LEU A 97 -11.61 15.52 -0.13
C LEU A 97 -12.41 16.78 -0.49
N MET A 98 -13.72 16.64 -0.60
CA MET A 98 -14.64 17.79 -0.61
C MET A 98 -14.36 18.68 0.62
N GLY A 99 -14.21 19.99 0.40
CA GLY A 99 -13.73 20.93 1.42
C GLY A 99 -12.22 21.20 1.40
N GLY A 100 -11.47 20.58 0.49
CA GLY A 100 -10.07 20.93 0.19
C GLY A 100 -9.01 20.25 1.08
N LYS A 101 -9.42 19.41 2.02
CA LYS A 101 -8.50 18.68 2.89
C LYS A 101 -7.82 17.54 2.10
N SER A 102 -6.50 17.49 2.16
CA SER A 102 -5.72 16.40 1.55
C SER A 102 -5.97 15.06 2.25
N VAL A 103 -5.91 13.98 1.48
CA VAL A 103 -5.98 12.59 1.97
C VAL A 103 -4.82 11.78 1.39
N MET A 104 -4.22 10.92 2.21
CA MET A 104 -3.18 9.99 1.79
C MET A 104 -3.36 8.66 2.53
N PHE A 105 -3.29 7.54 1.81
CA PHE A 105 -3.36 6.24 2.46
C PHE A 105 -2.59 5.15 1.74
N GLU A 106 -2.27 4.12 2.51
CA GLU A 106 -1.64 2.89 2.04
C GLU A 106 -2.67 1.76 1.99
N ALA A 107 -2.56 0.83 1.04
CA ALA A 107 -3.43 -0.34 0.96
C ALA A 107 -2.66 -1.62 1.31
N LYS A 108 -3.22 -2.43 2.24
CA LYS A 108 -2.67 -3.75 2.56
C LYS A 108 -3.75 -4.80 2.67
N HIS A 109 -3.55 -5.91 1.95
CA HIS A 109 -4.38 -7.10 2.09
C HIS A 109 -3.59 -8.22 2.76
N THR A 110 -4.27 -9.01 3.58
CA THR A 110 -3.74 -10.27 4.11
C THR A 110 -4.80 -11.36 4.17
N ASN A 111 -4.35 -12.61 4.03
CA ASN A 111 -5.16 -13.81 4.27
C ASN A 111 -4.80 -14.49 5.61
N THR A 112 -4.06 -13.80 6.46
CA THR A 112 -3.69 -14.23 7.82
C THR A 112 -4.45 -13.41 8.84
N GLU A 113 -4.57 -13.89 10.07
CA GLU A 113 -5.26 -13.18 11.16
C GLU A 113 -4.52 -11.93 11.65
N THR A 114 -3.25 -11.79 11.27
CA THR A 114 -2.39 -10.68 11.69
C THR A 114 -1.74 -9.95 10.52
N MET A 115 -1.42 -8.68 10.74
CA MET A 115 -0.67 -7.85 9.80
C MET A 115 0.53 -7.20 10.51
N PRO A 116 1.78 -7.57 10.16
CA PRO A 116 2.96 -6.97 10.76
C PRO A 116 3.10 -5.48 10.43
N TYR A 117 3.60 -4.68 11.37
CA TYR A 117 3.93 -3.27 11.16
C TYR A 117 4.89 -3.08 9.97
N GLY A 118 5.86 -3.99 9.82
CA GLY A 118 6.85 -3.99 8.72
C GLY A 118 6.27 -4.30 7.32
N ARG A 119 4.94 -4.35 7.17
CA ARG A 119 4.29 -4.37 5.86
C ARG A 119 4.40 -3.05 5.12
N LEU A 120 4.62 -1.94 5.83
CA LEU A 120 4.93 -0.64 5.24
C LEU A 120 6.44 -0.48 5.15
N SER A 121 6.92 0.03 4.01
CA SER A 121 8.31 0.45 3.84
C SER A 121 8.60 1.73 4.63
N THR A 122 9.88 2.01 4.86
CA THR A 122 10.31 3.24 5.54
C THR A 122 9.89 4.49 4.77
N GLU A 123 9.91 4.46 3.45
CA GLU A 123 9.51 5.55 2.57
C GLU A 123 8.01 5.85 2.65
N GLN A 124 7.18 4.81 2.71
CA GLN A 124 5.73 4.92 2.93
C GLN A 124 5.42 5.52 4.31
N ILE A 125 6.08 5.03 5.36
CA ILE A 125 5.97 5.57 6.72
C ILE A 125 6.35 7.05 6.75
N ASN A 126 7.47 7.42 6.10
CA ASN A 126 7.92 8.80 6.05
C ASN A 126 6.92 9.71 5.32
N SER A 127 6.33 9.22 4.24
CA SER A 127 5.31 9.95 3.47
C SER A 127 4.05 10.19 4.30
N LEU A 128 3.49 9.14 4.93
CA LEU A 128 2.33 9.23 5.81
C LEU A 128 2.58 10.19 6.97
N ARG A 129 3.72 10.07 7.65
CA ARG A 129 4.12 10.96 8.74
C ARG A 129 4.21 12.43 8.31
N SER A 130 4.77 12.70 7.13
CA SER A 130 4.89 14.06 6.61
C SER A 130 3.51 14.68 6.35
N TYR A 131 2.65 13.94 5.64
CA TYR A 131 1.30 14.42 5.30
C TYR A 131 0.43 14.62 6.54
N ASP A 132 0.51 13.70 7.50
CA ASP A 132 -0.19 13.80 8.79
C ASP A 132 0.23 15.05 9.56
N LYS A 133 1.55 15.34 9.60
CA LYS A 133 2.09 16.58 10.22
C LYS A 133 1.52 17.86 9.61
N PHE A 134 1.17 17.85 8.31
CA PHE A 134 0.57 18.99 7.61
C PHE A 134 -0.98 18.95 7.60
N GLY A 135 -1.60 18.09 8.42
CA GLY A 135 -3.06 18.08 8.62
C GLY A 135 -3.84 17.28 7.58
N ALA A 136 -3.17 16.49 6.73
CA ALA A 136 -3.85 15.58 5.82
C ALA A 136 -4.53 14.43 6.59
N VAL A 137 -5.60 13.88 6.01
CA VAL A 137 -6.22 12.65 6.50
C VAL A 137 -5.35 11.47 6.09
N CYS A 138 -4.61 10.90 7.05
CA CYS A 138 -3.71 9.77 6.83
C CYS A 138 -4.23 8.48 7.46
N PHE A 139 -4.23 7.38 6.71
CA PHE A 139 -4.67 6.07 7.20
C PHE A 139 -4.08 4.90 6.41
N ILE A 140 -4.31 3.68 6.91
CA ILE A 140 -4.03 2.43 6.20
C ILE A 140 -5.36 1.74 5.96
N LEU A 141 -5.65 1.44 4.70
CA LEU A 141 -6.81 0.65 4.32
C LEU A 141 -6.41 -0.82 4.32
N VAL A 142 -6.99 -1.58 5.25
CA VAL A 142 -6.64 -2.98 5.47
C VAL A 142 -7.78 -3.89 5.04
N SER A 143 -7.46 -4.95 4.31
CA SER A 143 -8.35 -6.06 4.01
C SER A 143 -7.87 -7.35 4.68
N PHE A 144 -8.77 -7.99 5.44
CA PHE A 144 -8.59 -9.34 5.95
C PHE A 144 -9.47 -10.32 5.16
N ASN A 145 -8.85 -11.28 4.47
CA ASN A 145 -9.50 -12.36 3.73
C ASN A 145 -10.53 -11.90 2.67
N PHE A 146 -10.52 -10.62 2.25
CA PHE A 146 -11.60 -10.00 1.46
C PHE A 146 -12.99 -10.07 2.10
N LYS A 147 -13.06 -10.35 3.40
CA LYS A 147 -14.31 -10.41 4.16
C LYS A 147 -14.54 -9.12 4.93
N ASN A 148 -13.48 -8.61 5.53
CA ASN A 148 -13.53 -7.43 6.37
C ASN A 148 -12.53 -6.38 5.90
N PHE A 149 -12.97 -5.12 5.96
CA PHE A 149 -12.22 -3.96 5.52
C PHE A 149 -12.18 -2.93 6.64
N TYR A 150 -11.03 -2.28 6.80
CA TYR A 150 -10.77 -1.41 7.92
C TYR A 150 -10.03 -0.15 7.49
N ARG A 151 -10.48 1.01 7.94
CA ARG A 151 -9.75 2.29 7.82
C ARG A 151 -9.04 2.55 9.13
N ILE A 152 -7.78 2.16 9.22
CA ILE A 152 -6.97 2.31 10.43
C ILE A 152 -6.29 3.68 10.39
N PRO A 153 -6.59 4.62 11.31
CA PRO A 153 -5.92 5.91 11.34
C PRO A 153 -4.41 5.75 11.44
N TRP A 154 -3.66 6.64 10.77
CA TRP A 154 -2.20 6.58 10.76
C TRP A 154 -1.59 6.52 12.16
N VAL A 155 -2.13 7.30 13.11
CA VAL A 155 -1.67 7.31 14.50
C VAL A 155 -1.80 5.93 15.17
N ASN A 156 -2.88 5.20 14.93
CA ASN A 156 -3.08 3.85 15.47
C ASN A 156 -2.11 2.84 14.86
N TRP A 157 -1.78 2.99 13.57
CA TRP A 157 -0.77 2.16 12.92
C TRP A 157 0.65 2.48 13.45
N ARG A 158 0.97 3.77 13.60
CA ARG A 158 2.26 4.25 14.10
C ARG A 158 2.53 3.75 15.52
N ASP A 159 1.52 3.82 16.38
CA ASP A 159 1.63 3.59 17.82
C ASP A 159 1.17 2.18 18.23
N MET A 160 1.22 1.20 17.32
CA MET A 160 0.78 -0.18 17.59
C MET A 160 1.46 -0.81 18.80
N LYS A 161 2.74 -0.50 19.04
CA LYS A 161 3.49 -1.10 20.14
C LYS A 161 2.93 -0.62 21.48
N GLU A 162 2.62 0.66 21.56
CA GLU A 162 2.09 1.33 22.73
C GLU A 162 0.63 0.95 22.97
N LEU A 163 -0.17 0.89 21.90
CA LEU A 163 -1.61 0.59 21.97
C LEU A 163 -1.91 -0.90 22.20
N TYR A 164 -1.13 -1.81 21.60
CA TYR A 164 -1.44 -3.25 21.58
C TYR A 164 -0.36 -4.13 22.22
N GLY A 165 0.74 -3.53 22.71
CA GLY A 165 1.89 -4.22 23.28
C GLY A 165 2.79 -4.93 22.25
N ARG A 166 2.55 -4.73 20.95
CA ARG A 166 3.17 -5.52 19.86
C ARG A 166 3.27 -4.76 18.54
N LYS A 167 4.17 -5.19 17.65
CA LYS A 167 4.36 -4.62 16.30
C LYS A 167 3.65 -5.41 15.18
N HIS A 168 2.48 -5.95 15.49
CA HIS A 168 1.59 -6.53 14.50
C HIS A 168 0.14 -6.33 14.95
N LEU A 169 -0.71 -6.06 13.98
CA LEU A 169 -2.11 -5.83 14.17
C LEU A 169 -2.87 -7.15 14.10
N LYS A 170 -3.80 -7.42 15.02
CA LYS A 170 -4.77 -8.51 14.86
C LYS A 170 -6.11 -7.91 14.43
N GLU A 171 -6.85 -8.66 13.63
CA GLU A 171 -8.19 -8.23 13.20
C GLU A 171 -9.10 -7.92 14.41
N SER A 172 -9.01 -8.69 15.50
CA SER A 172 -9.76 -8.46 16.73
C SER A 172 -9.52 -7.09 17.39
N ASP A 173 -8.34 -6.48 17.20
CA ASP A 173 -7.96 -5.22 17.85
C ASP A 173 -8.56 -3.98 17.18
N ILE A 174 -9.12 -4.13 15.98
CA ILE A 174 -9.49 -3.02 15.11
C ILE A 174 -10.95 -3.03 14.67
N GLN A 175 -11.81 -3.75 15.39
CA GLN A 175 -13.22 -3.87 15.03
C GLN A 175 -13.93 -2.51 14.95
N GLU A 176 -13.53 -1.55 15.78
CA GLU A 176 -13.99 -0.16 15.76
C GLU A 176 -13.67 0.60 14.47
N PHE A 177 -12.64 0.18 13.72
CA PHE A 177 -12.21 0.79 12.46
C PHE A 177 -12.84 0.13 11.23
N ARG A 178 -13.77 -0.80 11.42
CA ARG A 178 -14.41 -1.53 10.32
C ARG A 178 -15.24 -0.59 9.46
N VAL A 179 -15.07 -0.72 8.15
CA VAL A 179 -15.85 0.02 7.14
C VAL A 179 -16.76 -0.94 6.38
N LYS A 180 -17.86 -0.40 5.87
CA LYS A 180 -18.83 -1.19 5.11
C LYS A 180 -18.30 -1.50 3.71
N PHE A 181 -18.62 -2.69 3.22
CA PHE A 181 -18.41 -3.08 1.83
C PHE A 181 -19.76 -3.41 1.21
N GLU A 182 -20.24 -2.54 0.32
CA GLU A 182 -21.59 -2.59 -0.24
C GLU A 182 -21.51 -2.31 -1.74
N SER A 183 -22.18 -3.14 -2.55
CA SER A 183 -22.22 -2.96 -4.01
C SER A 183 -20.85 -2.81 -4.68
N GLY A 184 -19.82 -3.51 -4.16
CA GLY A 184 -18.45 -3.43 -4.68
C GLY A 184 -17.65 -2.22 -4.22
N ILE A 185 -18.19 -1.38 -3.34
CA ILE A 185 -17.59 -0.15 -2.83
C ILE A 185 -17.15 -0.34 -1.37
N ILE A 186 -15.89 0.01 -1.08
CA ILE A 186 -15.35 0.03 0.29
C ILE A 186 -15.58 1.43 0.86
N ASN A 187 -16.60 1.61 1.71
CA ASN A 187 -17.02 2.91 2.23
C ASN A 187 -16.06 3.47 3.30
N PHE A 188 -14.80 3.75 2.94
CA PHE A 188 -13.76 4.23 3.85
C PHE A 188 -13.80 5.74 4.13
N LEU A 189 -14.53 6.54 3.35
CA LEU A 189 -14.71 7.96 3.63
C LEU A 189 -15.84 8.25 4.63
N TYR A 190 -16.79 7.32 4.77
CA TYR A 190 -17.96 7.47 5.64
C TYR A 190 -17.87 6.56 6.86
N LYS A 191 -18.52 6.95 7.95
CA LYS A 191 -18.70 6.05 9.10
C LYS A 191 -19.78 5.02 8.82
N SER A 192 -19.68 3.88 9.51
CA SER A 192 -20.70 2.83 9.52
C SER A 192 -22.10 3.33 9.89
N ASN A 193 -22.20 4.48 10.60
CA ASN A 193 -23.41 5.25 10.85
C ASN A 193 -23.16 6.76 10.58
N LYS A 194 -23.77 7.30 9.51
CA LYS A 194 -23.81 8.70 9.02
C LYS A 194 -22.69 9.21 8.08
N ASN A 195 -23.15 10.03 7.12
CA ASN A 195 -22.47 10.70 6.00
C ASN A 195 -21.42 11.77 6.39
N GLU A 196 -20.76 11.67 7.55
CA GLU A 196 -19.75 12.65 7.94
C GLU A 196 -18.34 12.23 7.50
N LEU A 197 -17.72 13.09 6.71
CA LEU A 197 -16.29 13.04 6.35
C LEU A 197 -15.45 13.55 7.55
N LYS A 198 -14.40 12.80 7.93
CA LYS A 198 -13.36 13.24 8.88
C LYS A 198 -11.99 13.31 8.20
#